data_AF-A0A958V602-F1
#
_entry.id   AF-A0A958V602-F1
#
_cell.length_a   1.000
_cell.length_b   1.000
_cell.length_c   1.000
_cell.angle_alpha   90.00
_cell.angle_beta   90.00
_cell.angle_gamma   90.00
#
_symmetry.space_group_name_H-M   'P 1'
#
loop_
_entity.id
_entity.type
_entity.pdbx_description
1 polymer ?
#
loop_
_entity_poly.entity_id
_entity_poly.type
_entity_poly.pdbx_seq_one_letter_code
_entity_poly.pdbx_strand_id
1 'polypeptide(L)'
;MYKIKHLLIALLTLSLFSSCVKDGDFEIPQAICDDGGIAANKTVLDIFNATTSTAAEYAADDIIEGYVTSNDQAGNFYKTISFQTEDGSMGFSVPVDQTDLYVTYNPGRKVYVKLQGLFTQIAQDALTVGALYNDNVGRIDVNEYFKYLIPSCAEVKAEDDMVKQRTIDQITDADINTLIELSGVQFVDAAVGKTLYDASNVLGGATNWDLIDATGSTLIFRTSQYADFADVQVPDGNGTIRGVLTKYGSDFQFMARSIEDLDLSGDRKRIGYAENIGGTKISV
;
A
#
# COMPACT_ATOMS: atom_id res chain seq x y z
N MET A 1 9.08 -43.17 65.36
CA MET A 1 10.04 -42.67 64.34
C MET A 1 9.38 -42.39 62.98
N TYR A 2 8.22 -41.71 62.92
CA TYR A 2 7.55 -41.41 61.63
C TYR A 2 7.24 -39.92 61.40
N LYS A 3 7.48 -39.04 62.40
CA LYS A 3 7.25 -37.59 62.27
C LYS A 3 8.45 -36.78 61.76
N ILE A 4 9.64 -37.37 61.67
CA ILE A 4 10.87 -36.68 61.23
C ILE A 4 11.07 -36.77 59.71
N LYS A 5 10.53 -37.82 59.05
CA LYS A 5 10.66 -37.98 57.58
C LYS A 5 9.85 -36.97 56.77
N HIS A 6 8.71 -36.49 57.28
CA HIS A 6 7.89 -35.50 56.57
C HIS A 6 8.39 -34.06 56.75
N LEU A 7 9.21 -33.79 57.77
CA LEU A 7 9.80 -32.47 57.98
C LEU A 7 11.01 -32.23 57.06
N LEU A 8 11.73 -33.30 56.67
CA LEU A 8 12.85 -33.24 55.72
C LEU A 8 12.41 -33.15 54.26
N ILE A 9 11.22 -33.67 53.91
CA ILE A 9 10.67 -33.59 52.55
C ILE A 9 10.02 -32.22 52.28
N ALA A 10 9.44 -31.58 53.29
CA ALA A 10 8.87 -30.24 53.17
C ALA A 10 9.94 -29.13 53.07
N LEU A 11 11.17 -29.38 53.52
CA LEU A 11 12.27 -28.41 53.47
C LEU A 11 13.06 -28.48 52.15
N LEU A 12 12.93 -29.56 51.37
CA LEU A 12 13.62 -29.75 50.09
C LEU A 12 12.80 -29.27 48.88
N THR A 13 11.50 -29.01 49.05
CA THR A 13 10.62 -28.51 47.97
C THR A 13 10.54 -26.98 47.89
N LEU A 14 11.17 -26.24 48.81
CA LEU A 14 11.11 -24.77 48.88
C LEU A 14 12.35 -24.06 48.28
N SER A 15 13.27 -24.80 47.65
CA SER A 15 14.52 -24.28 47.10
C SER A 15 14.58 -24.26 45.56
N LEU A 16 13.45 -24.43 44.87
CA LEU A 16 13.39 -24.44 43.39
C LEU A 16 12.77 -23.18 42.74
N PHE A 17 12.55 -22.09 43.49
CA PHE A 17 12.00 -20.85 42.92
C PHE A 17 12.94 -19.64 42.96
N SER A 18 14.24 -19.83 43.19
CA SER A 18 15.25 -18.79 42.96
C SER A 18 15.91 -18.94 41.59
N SER A 19 15.14 -19.11 40.52
CA SER A 19 15.56 -18.58 39.23
C SER A 19 15.14 -17.11 39.21
N CYS A 20 15.91 -16.26 39.89
CA CYS A 20 16.12 -14.93 39.34
C CYS A 20 16.66 -15.19 37.94
N VAL A 21 15.79 -15.10 36.94
CA VAL A 21 16.23 -14.67 35.62
C VAL A 21 16.98 -13.38 35.94
N LYS A 22 18.31 -13.44 35.86
CA LYS A 22 19.13 -12.23 35.75
C LYS A 22 18.37 -11.36 34.77
N ASP A 23 18.08 -10.11 35.15
CA ASP A 23 17.56 -9.07 34.26
C ASP A 23 18.35 -9.16 32.96
N GLY A 24 17.82 -9.97 32.05
CA GLY A 24 18.38 -10.23 30.75
C GLY A 24 17.74 -9.12 30.00
N ASP A 25 18.54 -8.08 29.76
CA ASP A 25 18.26 -6.94 28.92
C ASP A 25 17.00 -7.21 28.09
N PHE A 26 15.85 -6.80 28.62
CA PHE A 26 14.73 -6.54 27.74
C PHE A 26 15.26 -5.39 26.91
N GLU A 27 15.81 -5.70 25.74
CA GLU A 27 15.95 -4.71 24.69
C GLU A 27 14.54 -4.14 24.55
N ILE A 28 14.36 -2.95 25.13
CA ILE A 28 13.22 -2.10 24.86
C ILE A 28 13.16 -2.10 23.33
N PRO A 29 12.02 -2.51 22.72
CA PRO A 29 11.92 -2.52 21.27
C PRO A 29 12.51 -1.20 20.76
N GLN A 30 13.54 -1.29 19.92
CA GLN A 30 14.10 -0.11 19.28
C GLN A 30 12.91 0.72 18.79
N ALA A 31 12.95 2.03 19.06
CA ALA A 31 11.90 2.92 18.58
C ALA A 31 11.63 2.57 17.11
N ILE A 32 10.35 2.30 16.78
CA ILE A 32 9.91 1.95 15.41
C ILE A 32 10.23 3.09 14.43
N CYS A 33 10.73 4.21 14.94
CA CYS A 33 11.14 5.41 14.27
C CYS A 33 12.53 5.87 14.72
N ASP A 34 13.26 6.57 13.86
CA ASP A 34 14.52 7.23 14.17
C ASP A 34 14.60 8.56 13.43
N ASP A 35 14.33 9.66 14.12
CA ASP A 35 14.48 10.98 13.51
C ASP A 35 15.94 11.43 13.46
N GLY A 36 16.88 10.83 14.20
CA GLY A 36 18.35 10.96 14.09
C GLY A 36 19.01 12.32 13.78
N GLY A 37 18.28 13.45 13.84
CA GLY A 37 18.64 14.71 13.17
C GLY A 37 18.58 14.67 11.63
N ILE A 38 17.95 13.67 11.02
CA ILE A 38 17.79 13.54 9.57
C ILE A 38 16.78 14.58 9.04
N ALA A 39 17.08 15.13 7.87
CA ALA A 39 16.17 16.04 7.17
C ALA A 39 16.29 15.82 5.67
N ALA A 40 15.16 15.92 4.95
CA ALA A 40 15.18 15.93 3.51
C ALA A 40 15.93 17.18 3.00
N ASN A 41 16.83 16.98 2.04
CA ASN A 41 17.61 18.04 1.39
C ASN A 41 17.29 18.16 -0.11
N LYS A 42 16.48 17.25 -0.64
CA LYS A 42 15.91 17.26 -1.99
C LYS A 42 14.41 17.04 -1.95
N THR A 43 13.72 17.54 -2.98
CA THR A 43 12.32 17.19 -3.21
C THR A 43 12.21 15.96 -4.09
N VAL A 44 11.09 15.24 -4.00
CA VAL A 44 10.78 14.11 -4.91
C VAL A 44 10.80 14.57 -6.37
N LEU A 45 10.32 15.79 -6.65
CA LEU A 45 10.32 16.40 -7.98
C LEU A 45 11.74 16.63 -8.52
N ASP A 46 12.69 17.06 -7.67
CA ASP A 46 14.09 17.21 -8.09
C ASP A 46 14.68 15.87 -8.53
N ILE A 47 14.40 14.80 -7.78
CA ILE A 47 14.88 13.45 -8.10
C ILE A 47 14.21 12.92 -9.36
N PHE A 48 12.89 13.11 -9.50
CA PHE A 48 12.13 12.73 -10.69
C PHE A 48 12.72 13.39 -11.95
N ASN A 49 12.94 14.70 -11.93
CA ASN A 49 13.47 15.45 -13.07
C ASN A 49 14.91 15.08 -13.45
N ALA A 50 15.69 14.60 -12.48
CA ALA A 50 17.06 14.13 -12.70
C ALA A 50 17.15 12.65 -13.13
N THR A 51 16.05 11.89 -13.02
CA THR A 51 16.02 10.45 -13.28
C THR A 51 15.55 10.16 -14.71
N THR A 52 16.06 9.08 -15.31
CA THR A 52 15.67 8.64 -16.66
C THR A 52 14.98 7.28 -16.63
N SER A 53 14.51 6.80 -17.78
CA SER A 53 13.94 5.45 -17.89
C SER A 53 14.98 4.32 -17.77
N THR A 54 16.27 4.64 -17.80
CA THR A 54 17.35 3.69 -17.54
C THR A 54 17.74 3.76 -16.07
N ALA A 55 17.80 2.61 -15.39
CA ALA A 55 18.25 2.54 -14.01
C ALA A 55 19.69 3.06 -13.88
N ALA A 56 19.90 3.97 -12.94
CA ALA A 56 21.21 4.56 -12.68
C ALA A 56 21.45 4.67 -11.18
N GLU A 57 22.68 4.40 -10.75
CA GLU A 57 23.09 4.56 -9.35
C GLU A 57 23.08 6.05 -8.97
N TYR A 58 22.50 6.36 -7.82
CA TYR A 58 22.43 7.70 -7.27
C TYR A 58 23.63 7.93 -6.35
N ALA A 59 24.58 8.76 -6.78
CA ALA A 59 25.86 8.92 -6.07
C ALA A 59 25.83 9.98 -4.94
N ALA A 60 24.94 10.97 -5.03
CA ALA A 60 24.89 12.06 -4.06
C ALA A 60 24.22 11.62 -2.75
N ASP A 61 24.67 12.20 -1.62
CA ASP A 61 24.10 12.00 -0.28
C ASP A 61 22.85 12.86 -0.09
N ASP A 62 21.88 12.65 -0.99
CA ASP A 62 20.58 13.31 -0.96
C ASP A 62 19.54 12.42 -0.28
N ILE A 63 18.61 13.10 0.39
CA ILE A 63 17.54 12.51 1.18
C ILE A 63 16.25 13.18 0.75
N ILE A 64 15.26 12.37 0.39
CA ILE A 64 13.88 12.81 0.18
C ILE A 64 13.02 12.31 1.33
N GLU A 65 11.84 12.89 1.50
CA GLU A 65 10.81 12.38 2.40
C GLU A 65 9.51 12.08 1.64
N GLY A 66 8.75 11.12 2.15
CA GLY A 66 7.43 10.78 1.66
C GLY A 66 6.57 10.17 2.75
N TYR A 67 5.25 10.21 2.53
CA TYR A 67 4.27 9.58 3.40
C TYR A 67 3.79 8.28 2.76
N VAL A 68 3.77 7.20 3.54
CA VAL A 68 3.34 5.88 3.05
C VAL A 68 1.88 5.93 2.61
N THR A 69 1.60 5.46 1.40
CA THR A 69 0.23 5.35 0.84
C THR A 69 -0.25 3.91 0.83
N SER A 70 0.62 2.95 0.51
CA SER A 70 0.34 1.51 0.60
C SER A 70 1.56 0.69 1.02
N ASN A 71 1.28 -0.52 1.50
CA ASN A 71 2.23 -1.54 1.91
C ASN A 71 1.62 -2.93 1.69
N ASP A 72 2.30 -3.97 2.18
CA ASP A 72 1.95 -5.36 1.97
C ASP A 72 0.90 -5.95 2.92
N GLN A 73 0.25 -5.14 3.79
CA GLN A 73 -0.61 -5.62 4.88
C GLN A 73 -1.70 -6.60 4.42
N ALA A 74 -2.48 -6.22 3.41
CA ALA A 74 -3.57 -7.06 2.89
C ALA A 74 -3.15 -7.90 1.68
N GLY A 75 -1.85 -7.92 1.31
CA GLY A 75 -1.33 -8.73 0.21
C GLY A 75 -1.66 -8.26 -1.22
N ASN A 76 -2.40 -7.15 -1.40
CA ASN A 76 -2.66 -6.61 -2.73
C ASN A 76 -1.41 -5.95 -3.34
N PHE A 77 -0.59 -5.30 -2.50
CA PHE A 77 0.75 -4.82 -2.86
C PHE A 77 1.78 -5.82 -2.34
N TYR A 78 2.76 -6.19 -3.17
CA TYR A 78 3.72 -7.23 -2.81
C TYR A 78 5.15 -6.71 -2.84
N LYS A 79 5.82 -6.74 -1.68
CA LYS A 79 7.25 -6.43 -1.54
C LYS A 79 7.62 -5.05 -2.14
N THR A 80 6.76 -4.08 -1.87
CA THR A 80 6.91 -2.69 -2.29
C THR A 80 6.15 -1.78 -1.33
N ILE A 81 6.65 -0.56 -1.17
CA ILE A 81 5.98 0.51 -0.44
C ILE A 81 5.76 1.66 -1.43
N SER A 82 4.53 2.15 -1.51
CA SER A 82 4.21 3.36 -2.26
C SER A 82 4.23 4.56 -1.30
N PHE A 83 4.72 5.69 -1.81
CA PHE A 83 4.84 6.94 -1.09
C PHE A 83 4.25 8.08 -1.91
N GLN A 84 3.82 9.13 -1.21
CA GLN A 84 3.51 10.43 -1.80
C GLN A 84 4.19 11.58 -1.08
N THR A 85 4.36 12.70 -1.77
CA THR A 85 4.72 13.99 -1.17
C THR A 85 3.64 14.45 -0.19
N GLU A 86 4.00 15.33 0.74
CA GLU A 86 3.05 15.83 1.75
C GLU A 86 1.79 16.47 1.16
N ASP A 87 1.95 17.16 0.04
CA ASP A 87 0.88 17.83 -0.71
C ASP A 87 0.17 16.92 -1.72
N GLY A 88 0.58 15.64 -1.82
CA GLY A 88 0.03 14.67 -2.77
C GLY A 88 0.30 14.98 -4.24
N SER A 89 1.19 15.93 -4.55
CA SER A 89 1.50 16.33 -5.93
C SER A 89 2.26 15.26 -6.73
N MET A 90 2.98 14.37 -6.06
CA MET A 90 3.76 13.32 -6.69
C MET A 90 3.86 12.08 -5.81
N GLY A 91 3.84 10.90 -6.43
CA GLY A 91 4.13 9.63 -5.77
C GLY A 91 5.38 8.95 -6.32
N PHE A 92 5.93 8.04 -5.53
CA PHE A 92 7.05 7.19 -5.91
C PHE A 92 6.94 5.84 -5.18
N SER A 93 7.74 4.85 -5.59
CA SER A 93 7.74 3.54 -4.95
C SER A 93 9.14 3.06 -4.60
N VAL A 94 9.22 2.24 -3.55
CA VAL A 94 10.44 1.55 -3.12
C VAL A 94 10.16 0.05 -2.98
N PRO A 95 10.61 -0.78 -3.94
CA PRO A 95 10.56 -2.22 -3.81
C PRO A 95 11.53 -2.72 -2.72
N VAL A 96 11.07 -3.63 -1.87
CA VAL A 96 11.87 -4.16 -0.74
C VAL A 96 11.66 -5.66 -0.64
N ASP A 97 12.72 -6.45 -0.50
CA ASP A 97 12.63 -7.92 -0.46
C ASP A 97 12.25 -8.48 0.91
N GLN A 98 11.30 -7.81 1.57
CA GLN A 98 10.84 -8.13 2.91
C GLN A 98 9.31 -8.22 2.95
N THR A 99 8.79 -9.05 3.86
CA THR A 99 7.37 -9.11 4.20
C THR A 99 7.11 -8.42 5.53
N ASP A 100 5.84 -8.17 5.83
CA ASP A 100 5.40 -7.51 7.05
C ASP A 100 5.92 -6.06 7.16
N LEU A 101 6.13 -5.42 6.00
CA LEU A 101 6.55 -4.02 5.92
C LEU A 101 5.53 -3.10 6.62
N TYR A 102 4.25 -3.48 6.63
CA TYR A 102 3.18 -2.74 7.32
C TYR A 102 3.40 -2.53 8.82
N VAL A 103 4.19 -3.39 9.49
CA VAL A 103 4.48 -3.26 10.93
C VAL A 103 5.25 -1.97 11.23
N THR A 104 6.16 -1.59 10.34
CA THR A 104 6.99 -0.38 10.47
C THR A 104 6.47 0.75 9.61
N TYR A 105 6.01 0.45 8.40
CA TYR A 105 5.62 1.42 7.37
C TYR A 105 4.10 1.39 7.17
N ASN A 106 3.36 1.81 8.20
CA ASN A 106 1.91 1.94 8.14
C ASN A 106 1.50 3.19 7.31
N PRO A 107 0.31 3.20 6.67
CA PRO A 107 -0.17 4.37 5.93
C PRO A 107 -0.14 5.66 6.76
N GLY A 108 0.23 6.76 6.12
CA GLY A 108 0.38 8.06 6.76
C GLY A 108 1.67 8.28 7.56
N ARG A 109 2.50 7.25 7.72
CA ARG A 109 3.83 7.42 8.33
C ARG A 109 4.76 8.14 7.37
N LYS A 110 5.45 9.18 7.87
CA LYS A 110 6.55 9.83 7.15
C LYS A 110 7.80 8.94 7.21
N VAL A 111 8.48 8.83 6.08
CA VAL A 111 9.73 8.08 5.93
C VAL A 111 10.74 8.93 5.18
N TYR A 112 11.96 8.99 5.69
CA TYR A 112 13.10 9.54 4.98
C TYR A 112 13.76 8.45 4.15
N VAL A 113 14.02 8.76 2.88
CA VAL A 113 14.64 7.84 1.91
C VAL A 113 16.01 8.38 1.54
N LYS A 114 17.07 7.72 2.04
CA LYS A 114 18.44 8.02 1.66
C LYS A 114 18.71 7.43 0.28
N LEU A 115 19.23 8.24 -0.63
CA LEU A 115 19.38 7.84 -2.04
C LEU A 115 20.77 7.31 -2.38
N GLN A 116 21.82 7.74 -1.66
CA GLN A 116 23.19 7.38 -2.00
C GLN A 116 23.40 5.85 -2.05
N GLY A 117 23.81 5.35 -3.21
CA GLY A 117 24.07 3.93 -3.46
C GLY A 117 22.82 3.11 -3.81
N LEU A 118 21.63 3.71 -3.81
CA LEU A 118 20.45 3.14 -4.47
C LEU A 118 20.43 3.52 -5.95
N PHE A 119 19.57 2.86 -6.70
CA PHE A 119 19.28 3.15 -8.10
C PHE A 119 17.95 3.87 -8.22
N THR A 120 17.89 4.86 -9.12
CA THR A 120 16.64 5.52 -9.51
C THR A 120 16.30 5.21 -10.96
N GLN A 121 15.00 5.09 -11.24
CA GLN A 121 14.46 4.88 -12.58
C GLN A 121 13.06 5.48 -12.69
N ILE A 122 12.73 6.05 -13.84
CA ILE A 122 11.35 6.32 -14.24
C ILE A 122 10.82 5.06 -14.91
N ALA A 123 10.03 4.28 -14.18
CA ALA A 123 9.40 3.05 -14.65
C ALA A 123 7.89 3.23 -14.67
N GLN A 124 7.24 2.94 -15.80
CA GLN A 124 5.80 3.16 -15.99
C GLN A 124 5.38 4.60 -15.61
N ASP A 125 6.18 5.58 -16.05
CA ASP A 125 6.00 7.02 -15.80
C ASP A 125 6.07 7.47 -14.34
N ALA A 126 6.51 6.60 -13.42
CA ALA A 126 6.69 6.93 -12.00
C ALA A 126 8.13 6.71 -11.53
N LEU A 127 8.55 7.52 -10.55
CA LEU A 127 9.84 7.34 -9.90
C LEU A 127 9.82 6.05 -9.06
N THR A 128 10.82 5.20 -9.32
CA THR A 128 11.11 4.02 -8.53
C THR A 128 12.53 4.13 -7.99
N VAL A 129 12.71 3.87 -6.70
CA VAL A 129 14.00 3.90 -6.01
C VAL A 129 14.25 2.53 -5.38
N GLY A 130 15.43 1.94 -5.56
CA GLY A 130 15.70 0.60 -5.05
C GLY A 130 17.10 0.09 -5.37
N ALA A 131 17.28 -1.22 -5.43
CA ALA A 131 18.56 -1.83 -5.85
C ALA A 131 18.58 -2.11 -7.35
N LEU A 132 19.75 -2.35 -7.95
CA LEU A 132 19.83 -2.82 -9.33
C LEU A 132 19.45 -4.30 -9.44
N TYR A 133 18.56 -4.63 -10.36
CA TYR A 133 18.18 -6.01 -10.70
C TYR A 133 17.85 -6.13 -12.19
N ASN A 134 18.61 -6.94 -12.93
CA ASN A 134 18.43 -7.16 -14.37
C ASN A 134 18.26 -5.84 -15.15
N ASP A 135 19.22 -4.93 -15.01
CA ASP A 135 19.27 -3.60 -15.66
C ASP A 135 18.12 -2.64 -15.30
N ASN A 136 17.28 -2.98 -14.32
CA ASN A 136 16.17 -2.17 -13.83
C ASN A 136 16.28 -1.95 -12.31
N VAL A 137 15.51 -1.00 -11.79
CA VAL A 137 15.32 -0.89 -10.34
C VAL A 137 14.47 -2.05 -9.84
N GLY A 138 15.00 -2.73 -8.83
CA GLY A 138 14.37 -3.83 -8.13
C GLY A 138 14.45 -3.67 -6.61
N ARG A 139 14.27 -4.77 -5.91
CA ARG A 139 14.09 -4.79 -4.47
C ARG A 139 15.38 -4.54 -3.71
N ILE A 140 15.31 -3.67 -2.72
CA ILE A 140 16.38 -3.54 -1.71
C ILE A 140 16.40 -4.82 -0.86
N ASP A 141 17.59 -5.32 -0.56
CA ASP A 141 17.78 -6.54 0.24
C ASP A 141 17.17 -6.40 1.64
N VAL A 142 16.64 -7.51 2.17
CA VAL A 142 16.01 -7.59 3.49
C VAL A 142 16.95 -7.15 4.63
N ASN A 143 18.26 -7.29 4.45
CA ASN A 143 19.26 -6.90 5.45
C ASN A 143 19.79 -5.47 5.27
N GLU A 144 19.25 -4.73 4.30
CA GLU A 144 19.78 -3.41 3.94
C GLU A 144 18.72 -2.31 3.88
N TYR A 145 17.46 -2.62 3.61
CA TYR A 145 16.41 -1.61 3.41
C TYR A 145 16.30 -0.61 4.56
N PHE A 146 16.47 -1.05 5.81
CA PHE A 146 16.40 -0.21 7.01
C PHE A 146 17.53 0.82 7.09
N LYS A 147 18.61 0.66 6.33
CA LYS A 147 19.68 1.67 6.21
C LYS A 147 19.23 2.88 5.38
N TYR A 148 18.30 2.65 4.45
CA TYR A 148 17.83 3.61 3.46
C TYR A 148 16.47 4.20 3.80
N LEU A 149 15.57 3.40 4.36
CA LEU A 149 14.21 3.77 4.72
C LEU A 149 14.10 4.02 6.22
N ILE A 150 14.23 5.27 6.62
CA ILE A 150 14.23 5.69 8.02
C ILE A 150 12.82 6.20 8.39
N PRO A 151 12.02 5.43 9.15
CA PRO A 151 10.71 5.88 9.62
C PRO A 151 10.85 7.06 10.58
N SER A 152 10.09 8.13 10.34
CA SER A 152 10.09 9.30 11.23
C SER A 152 9.34 9.05 12.53
N CYS A 153 9.74 9.72 13.61
CA CYS A 153 9.03 9.75 14.89
C CYS A 153 7.92 10.80 14.94
N ALA A 154 7.72 11.56 13.86
CA ALA A 154 6.54 12.40 13.69
C ALA A 154 5.25 11.57 13.83
N GLU A 155 4.18 12.23 14.28
CA GLU A 155 2.87 11.60 14.32
C GLU A 155 2.46 11.10 12.94
N VAL A 156 1.84 9.91 12.91
CA VAL A 156 1.28 9.34 11.69
C VAL A 156 0.16 10.27 11.21
N LYS A 157 0.28 10.74 9.97
CA LYS A 157 -0.70 11.63 9.36
C LYS A 157 -2.01 10.88 9.10
N ALA A 158 -3.14 11.53 9.35
CA ALA A 158 -4.44 10.96 9.02
C ALA A 158 -4.57 10.83 7.49
N GLU A 159 -5.13 9.71 7.03
CA GLU A 159 -5.28 9.48 5.58
C GLU A 159 -6.19 10.52 4.90
N ASP A 160 -7.20 11.02 5.62
CA ASP A 160 -8.11 12.05 5.11
C ASP A 160 -7.38 13.38 4.82
N ASP A 161 -6.22 13.62 5.45
CA ASP A 161 -5.36 14.77 5.16
C ASP A 161 -4.40 14.52 3.99
N MET A 162 -4.38 13.31 3.44
CA MET A 162 -3.48 12.88 2.36
C MET A 162 -4.22 12.50 1.07
N VAL A 163 -5.46 12.05 1.18
CA VAL A 163 -6.24 11.51 0.08
C VAL A 163 -6.65 12.58 -0.93
N LYS A 164 -6.44 12.30 -2.21
CA LYS A 164 -6.93 13.14 -3.30
C LYS A 164 -8.25 12.60 -3.84
N GLN A 165 -9.27 13.46 -3.84
CA GLN A 165 -10.54 13.17 -4.50
C GLN A 165 -10.37 13.24 -6.02
N ARG A 166 -10.78 12.18 -6.72
CA ARG A 166 -10.65 12.06 -8.18
C ARG A 166 -11.93 11.46 -8.79
N THR A 167 -12.29 11.92 -9.97
CA THR A 167 -13.12 11.15 -10.91
C THR A 167 -12.21 10.36 -11.86
N ILE A 168 -12.75 9.36 -12.55
CA ILE A 168 -11.95 8.50 -13.44
C ILE A 168 -11.25 9.33 -14.54
N ASP A 169 -11.95 10.31 -15.11
CA ASP A 169 -11.45 11.19 -16.18
C ASP A 169 -10.42 12.23 -15.70
N GLN A 170 -10.22 12.38 -14.39
CA GLN A 170 -9.24 13.30 -13.80
C GLN A 170 -7.90 12.62 -13.48
N ILE A 171 -7.81 11.31 -13.63
CA ILE A 171 -6.60 10.56 -13.32
C ILE A 171 -5.47 10.90 -14.29
N THR A 172 -4.29 11.12 -13.74
CA THR A 172 -3.07 11.43 -14.50
C THR A 172 -1.86 10.67 -13.94
N ASP A 173 -0.71 10.75 -14.63
CA ASP A 173 0.54 10.16 -14.16
C ASP A 173 0.99 10.72 -12.79
N ALA A 174 0.58 11.96 -12.44
CA ALA A 174 0.85 12.55 -11.13
C ALA A 174 0.10 11.86 -9.97
N ASP A 175 -0.90 11.02 -10.28
CA ASP A 175 -1.65 10.27 -9.28
C ASP A 175 -1.05 8.88 -8.99
N ILE A 176 -0.06 8.43 -9.77
CA ILE A 176 0.62 7.14 -9.55
C ILE A 176 1.32 7.14 -8.18
N ASN A 177 1.18 6.03 -7.43
CA ASN A 177 1.63 5.84 -6.04
C ASN A 177 0.98 6.75 -4.99
N THR A 178 0.07 7.65 -5.39
CA THR A 178 -0.64 8.52 -4.44
C THR A 178 -1.93 7.87 -3.95
N LEU A 179 -2.38 8.26 -2.76
CA LEU A 179 -3.66 7.87 -2.19
C LEU A 179 -4.77 8.67 -2.85
N ILE A 180 -5.66 7.98 -3.56
CA ILE A 180 -6.81 8.59 -4.21
C ILE A 180 -8.11 7.94 -3.73
N GLU A 181 -9.18 8.72 -3.74
CA GLU A 181 -10.54 8.25 -3.53
C GLU A 181 -11.38 8.58 -4.75
N LEU A 182 -11.91 7.54 -5.38
CA LEU A 182 -12.82 7.63 -6.51
C LEU A 182 -14.25 7.66 -5.99
N SER A 183 -15.03 8.64 -6.43
CA SER A 183 -16.42 8.81 -6.03
C SER A 183 -17.39 8.51 -7.17
N GLY A 184 -18.54 7.92 -6.84
CA GLY A 184 -19.61 7.65 -7.79
C GLY A 184 -19.28 6.53 -8.77
N VAL A 185 -18.38 5.62 -8.38
CA VAL A 185 -17.95 4.47 -9.19
C VAL A 185 -18.66 3.19 -8.76
N GLN A 186 -18.74 2.24 -9.68
CA GLN A 186 -19.20 0.88 -9.43
C GLN A 186 -18.46 -0.08 -10.36
N PHE A 187 -18.40 -1.36 -10.04
CA PHE A 187 -17.89 -2.37 -10.97
C PHE A 187 -18.83 -2.55 -12.17
N VAL A 188 -18.30 -2.86 -13.35
CA VAL A 188 -19.10 -3.21 -14.53
C VAL A 188 -19.93 -4.48 -14.30
N ASP A 189 -21.07 -4.62 -15.01
CA ASP A 189 -22.01 -5.74 -14.82
C ASP A 189 -21.37 -7.12 -14.97
N ALA A 190 -20.34 -7.25 -15.80
CA ALA A 190 -19.63 -8.51 -16.02
C ALA A 190 -18.85 -9.02 -14.79
N ALA A 191 -18.48 -8.12 -13.87
CA ALA A 191 -17.75 -8.45 -12.66
C ALA A 191 -18.69 -8.82 -11.50
N VAL A 192 -19.93 -8.32 -11.50
CA VAL A 192 -20.89 -8.52 -10.39
C VAL A 192 -21.16 -10.00 -10.15
N GLY A 193 -21.09 -10.42 -8.89
CA GLY A 193 -21.29 -11.81 -8.47
C GLY A 193 -20.09 -12.74 -8.71
N LYS A 194 -19.02 -12.24 -9.34
CA LYS A 194 -17.69 -12.87 -9.34
C LYS A 194 -16.94 -12.49 -8.06
N THR A 195 -15.74 -13.03 -7.90
CA THR A 195 -14.79 -12.67 -6.84
C THR A 195 -13.86 -11.56 -7.32
N LEU A 196 -13.32 -10.75 -6.39
CA LEU A 196 -12.39 -9.67 -6.71
C LEU A 196 -11.12 -10.19 -7.40
N TYR A 197 -10.66 -11.38 -7.03
CA TYR A 197 -9.76 -12.22 -7.82
C TYR A 197 -10.53 -13.44 -8.37
N ASP A 198 -10.56 -13.61 -9.69
CA ASP A 198 -11.21 -14.74 -10.35
C ASP A 198 -10.14 -15.58 -11.07
N ALA A 199 -9.97 -16.83 -10.61
CA ALA A 199 -8.98 -17.76 -11.17
C ALA A 199 -9.25 -18.14 -12.65
N SER A 200 -10.42 -17.82 -13.19
CA SER A 200 -10.72 -17.93 -14.62
C SER A 200 -10.34 -16.68 -15.44
N ASN A 201 -9.98 -15.59 -14.77
CA ASN A 201 -9.55 -14.30 -15.33
C ASN A 201 -8.21 -13.86 -14.69
N VAL A 202 -7.11 -14.54 -15.04
CA VAL A 202 -5.78 -14.30 -14.47
C VAL A 202 -4.87 -13.58 -15.46
N LEU A 203 -4.33 -12.45 -15.02
CA LEU A 203 -3.31 -11.67 -15.72
C LEU A 203 -2.16 -11.32 -14.76
N GLY A 204 -1.06 -12.06 -14.86
CA GLY A 204 0.14 -11.82 -14.03
C GLY A 204 -0.09 -12.09 -12.54
N GLY A 205 -0.84 -13.14 -12.19
CA GLY A 205 -1.13 -13.50 -10.80
C GLY A 205 -2.19 -12.61 -10.11
N ALA A 206 -3.04 -11.95 -10.89
CA ALA A 206 -4.08 -11.05 -10.40
C ALA A 206 -5.24 -11.00 -11.42
N THR A 207 -6.37 -10.44 -11.02
CA THR A 207 -7.52 -10.19 -11.89
C THR A 207 -7.72 -8.71 -12.11
N ASN A 208 -8.07 -8.35 -13.33
CA ASN A 208 -8.51 -7.00 -13.70
C ASN A 208 -10.02 -7.03 -13.94
N TRP A 209 -10.74 -6.23 -13.16
CA TRP A 209 -12.10 -5.80 -13.45
C TRP A 209 -12.10 -4.35 -13.86
N ASP A 210 -13.22 -3.86 -14.40
CA ASP A 210 -13.37 -2.44 -14.70
C ASP A 210 -14.34 -1.78 -13.70
N LEU A 211 -13.92 -0.63 -13.19
CA LEU A 211 -14.82 0.36 -12.61
C LEU A 211 -15.42 1.19 -13.75
N ILE A 212 -16.64 1.67 -13.51
CA ILE A 212 -17.35 2.59 -14.39
C ILE A 212 -18.03 3.67 -13.56
N ASP A 213 -18.01 4.91 -14.04
CA ASP A 213 -18.76 6.02 -13.44
C ASP A 213 -20.03 6.36 -14.25
N ALA A 214 -20.81 7.31 -13.74
CA ALA A 214 -22.05 7.75 -14.38
C ALA A 214 -21.87 8.37 -15.78
N THR A 215 -20.65 8.81 -16.13
CA THR A 215 -20.30 9.35 -17.45
C THR A 215 -19.96 8.25 -18.46
N GLY A 216 -19.72 7.03 -17.99
CA GLY A 216 -19.28 5.89 -18.80
C GLY A 216 -17.75 5.78 -18.92
N SER A 217 -17.01 6.61 -18.18
CA SER A 217 -15.55 6.50 -18.05
C SER A 217 -15.20 5.22 -17.30
N THR A 218 -14.16 4.51 -17.74
CA THR A 218 -13.73 3.24 -17.13
C THR A 218 -12.30 3.28 -16.63
N LEU A 219 -12.02 2.50 -15.58
CA LEU A 219 -10.69 2.33 -15.00
C LEU A 219 -10.50 0.90 -14.54
N ILE A 220 -9.32 0.33 -14.81
CA ILE A 220 -9.00 -1.03 -14.35
C ILE A 220 -8.90 -1.00 -12.81
N PHE A 221 -9.63 -1.89 -12.16
CA PHE A 221 -9.46 -2.29 -10.77
C PHE A 221 -8.73 -3.63 -10.72
N ARG A 222 -7.57 -3.65 -10.06
CA ARG A 222 -6.68 -4.81 -10.02
C ARG A 222 -6.61 -5.41 -8.62
N THR A 223 -6.83 -6.73 -8.55
CA THR A 223 -6.74 -7.51 -7.30
C THR A 223 -5.77 -8.67 -7.47
N SER A 224 -4.73 -8.69 -6.64
CA SER A 224 -3.77 -9.78 -6.51
C SER A 224 -4.44 -11.06 -6.02
N GLN A 225 -3.97 -12.22 -6.52
CA GLN A 225 -4.36 -13.52 -5.97
C GLN A 225 -3.93 -13.71 -4.50
N TYR A 226 -2.99 -12.90 -4.02
CA TYR A 226 -2.49 -12.94 -2.65
C TYR A 226 -3.19 -11.95 -1.72
N ALA A 227 -4.15 -11.16 -2.23
CA ALA A 227 -4.93 -10.28 -1.40
C ALA A 227 -5.78 -11.10 -0.40
N ASP A 228 -5.82 -10.71 0.86
CA ASP A 228 -6.65 -11.41 1.86
C ASP A 228 -8.15 -11.31 1.57
N PHE A 229 -8.54 -10.33 0.74
CA PHE A 229 -9.88 -10.13 0.21
C PHE A 229 -10.09 -10.66 -1.21
N ALA A 230 -9.14 -11.44 -1.76
CA ALA A 230 -9.20 -12.00 -3.12
C ALA A 230 -10.51 -12.76 -3.40
N ASP A 231 -10.98 -13.55 -2.43
CA ASP A 231 -12.18 -14.39 -2.56
C ASP A 231 -13.49 -13.65 -2.23
N VAL A 232 -13.43 -12.35 -1.89
CA VAL A 232 -14.62 -11.55 -1.62
C VAL A 232 -15.40 -11.31 -2.92
N GLN A 233 -16.72 -11.42 -2.87
CA GLN A 233 -17.56 -11.13 -4.03
C GLN A 233 -17.48 -9.65 -4.42
N VAL A 234 -17.41 -9.38 -5.72
CA VAL A 234 -17.47 -8.04 -6.28
C VAL A 234 -18.78 -7.37 -5.84
N PRO A 235 -18.74 -6.22 -5.15
CA PRO A 235 -19.94 -5.52 -4.72
C PRO A 235 -20.77 -5.04 -5.92
N ASP A 236 -22.09 -5.13 -5.80
CA ASP A 236 -23.03 -4.70 -6.84
C ASP A 236 -23.40 -3.20 -6.75
N GLY A 237 -23.06 -2.54 -5.65
CA GLY A 237 -23.43 -1.15 -5.40
C GLY A 237 -22.53 -0.11 -6.06
N ASN A 238 -22.96 1.14 -5.94
CA ASN A 238 -22.19 2.34 -6.31
C ASN A 238 -21.74 3.06 -5.04
N GLY A 239 -20.59 3.73 -5.08
CA GLY A 239 -20.11 4.50 -3.94
C GLY A 239 -18.71 5.02 -4.15
N THR A 240 -17.87 4.87 -3.13
CA THR A 240 -16.48 5.30 -3.13
C THR A 240 -15.52 4.13 -3.06
N ILE A 241 -14.37 4.28 -3.70
CA ILE A 241 -13.26 3.34 -3.54
C ILE A 241 -11.99 4.15 -3.31
N ARG A 242 -11.33 3.88 -2.19
CA ARG A 242 -10.03 4.43 -1.84
C ARG A 242 -8.93 3.46 -2.25
N GLY A 243 -7.74 3.96 -2.58
CA GLY A 243 -6.65 3.09 -2.97
C GLY A 243 -5.49 3.83 -3.59
N VAL A 244 -4.58 3.08 -4.20
CA VAL A 244 -3.39 3.61 -4.85
C VAL A 244 -3.42 3.28 -6.33
N LEU A 245 -3.09 4.29 -7.14
CA LEU A 245 -2.97 4.13 -8.58
C LEU A 245 -1.60 3.57 -8.94
N THR A 246 -1.59 2.59 -9.83
CA THR A 246 -0.39 2.00 -10.44
C THR A 246 -0.54 2.04 -11.96
N LYS A 247 0.51 1.68 -12.70
CA LYS A 247 0.50 1.70 -14.17
C LYS A 247 1.24 0.52 -14.76
N TYR A 248 0.71 -0.07 -15.83
CA TYR A 248 1.35 -1.12 -16.60
C TYR A 248 1.27 -0.79 -18.10
N GLY A 249 2.39 -0.42 -18.71
CA GLY A 249 2.42 0.14 -20.05
C GLY A 249 1.68 1.47 -20.08
N SER A 250 0.65 1.58 -20.91
CA SER A 250 -0.23 2.75 -20.95
C SER A 250 -1.38 2.69 -19.95
N ASP A 251 -1.64 1.52 -19.35
CA ASP A 251 -2.89 1.27 -18.65
C ASP A 251 -2.75 1.62 -17.17
N PHE A 252 -3.59 2.53 -16.70
CA PHE A 252 -3.74 2.77 -15.26
C PHE A 252 -4.46 1.61 -14.59
N GLN A 253 -3.95 1.20 -13.45
CA GLN A 253 -4.46 0.09 -12.63
C GLN A 253 -4.68 0.60 -11.21
N PHE A 254 -5.94 0.68 -10.80
CA PHE A 254 -6.32 1.08 -9.46
C PHE A 254 -6.36 -0.12 -8.53
N MET A 255 -5.73 0.01 -7.38
CA MET A 255 -5.58 -1.08 -6.41
C MET A 255 -6.04 -0.62 -5.03
N ALA A 256 -7.05 -1.26 -4.48
CA ALA A 256 -7.41 -1.10 -3.07
C ALA A 256 -6.33 -1.70 -2.18
N ARG A 257 -6.10 -1.12 -1.00
CA ARG A 257 -5.08 -1.59 -0.05
C ARG A 257 -5.61 -2.62 0.90
N SER A 258 -6.93 -2.66 1.08
CA SER A 258 -7.68 -3.58 1.95
C SER A 258 -9.13 -3.67 1.46
N ILE A 259 -9.97 -4.50 2.07
CA ILE A 259 -11.40 -4.55 1.72
C ILE A 259 -12.15 -3.31 2.24
N GLU A 260 -11.68 -2.71 3.32
CA GLU A 260 -12.24 -1.52 3.94
C GLU A 260 -12.17 -0.29 3.03
N ASP A 261 -11.28 -0.31 2.03
CA ASP A 261 -11.16 0.71 1.00
C ASP A 261 -12.34 0.71 0.00
N LEU A 262 -13.23 -0.29 0.04
CA LEU A 262 -14.42 -0.39 -0.83
C LEU A 262 -15.70 -0.04 -0.06
N ASP A 263 -16.21 1.17 -0.22
CA ASP A 263 -17.55 1.56 0.25
C ASP A 263 -18.52 1.69 -0.94
N LEU A 264 -19.03 0.54 -1.38
CA LEU A 264 -20.01 0.42 -2.46
C LEU A 264 -21.40 0.07 -1.90
N SER A 265 -21.79 0.74 -0.81
CA SER A 265 -23.06 0.50 -0.12
C SER A 265 -24.28 1.20 -0.75
N GLY A 266 -24.06 2.10 -1.72
CA GLY A 266 -25.10 2.85 -2.40
C GLY A 266 -25.79 2.09 -3.54
N ASP A 267 -26.95 2.62 -3.95
CA ASP A 267 -27.72 2.04 -5.06
C ASP A 267 -26.94 2.07 -6.38
N ARG A 268 -26.79 0.89 -6.99
CA ARG A 268 -26.23 0.73 -8.33
C ARG A 268 -26.90 1.66 -9.33
N LYS A 269 -26.10 2.34 -10.15
CA LYS A 269 -26.60 3.19 -11.23
C LYS A 269 -26.68 2.40 -12.54
N ARG A 270 -27.74 2.64 -13.31
CA ARG A 270 -27.82 2.20 -14.71
C ARG A 270 -27.05 3.19 -15.56
N ILE A 271 -26.02 2.71 -16.24
CA ILE A 271 -25.15 3.51 -17.11
C ILE A 271 -25.46 3.13 -18.56
N GLY A 272 -25.66 4.12 -19.43
CA GLY A 272 -25.84 3.87 -20.88
C GLY A 272 -27.28 3.66 -21.38
N TYR A 273 -28.32 3.87 -20.57
CA TYR A 273 -29.70 3.96 -21.08
C TYR A 273 -30.16 5.41 -21.09
N ALA A 274 -30.40 5.97 -22.28
CA ALA A 274 -31.15 7.22 -22.40
C ALA A 274 -32.53 7.03 -21.74
N GLU A 275 -32.85 7.83 -20.74
CA GLU A 275 -34.21 7.94 -20.21
C GLU A 275 -35.10 8.61 -21.26
N ASN A 276 -35.50 7.87 -22.30
CA ASN A 276 -36.50 8.29 -23.27
C ASN A 276 -37.43 7.12 -23.57
N ILE A 277 -38.17 6.66 -22.56
CA ILE A 277 -39.47 6.01 -22.81
C ILE A 277 -40.49 6.69 -21.89
N GLY A 278 -40.88 7.90 -22.28
CA GLY A 278 -42.17 8.48 -21.94
C GLY A 278 -43.27 7.64 -22.60
N GLY A 279 -43.57 6.48 -22.02
CA GLY A 279 -44.70 5.66 -22.40
C GLY A 279 -45.98 6.34 -21.94
N THR A 280 -46.59 7.15 -22.80
CA THR A 280 -47.97 7.60 -22.61
C THR A 280 -48.85 6.36 -22.51
N LYS A 281 -49.43 6.12 -21.34
CA LYS A 281 -50.51 5.14 -21.18
C LYS A 281 -51.63 5.51 -22.14
N ILE A 282 -51.81 4.73 -23.22
CA ILE A 282 -53.05 4.74 -23.97
C ILE A 282 -53.99 3.79 -23.24
N SER A 283 -54.96 4.36 -22.53
CA SER A 283 -56.11 3.64 -22.03
C SER A 283 -57.01 3.30 -23.23
N VAL A 284 -57.15 2.02 -23.54
CA VAL A 284 -58.25 1.50 -24.37
C VAL A 284 -59.42 1.15 -23.46
#